data_AF-A0A2J6WZP5-F1
#
_entry.id   AF-A0A2J6WZP5-F1
#
_cell.length_a   1.000
_cell.length_b   1.000
_cell.length_c   1.000
_cell.angle_alpha   90.00
_cell.angle_beta   90.00
_cell.angle_gamma   90.00
#
_symmetry.space_group_name_H-M   'P 1'
#
loop_
_entity.id
_entity.type
_entity.pdbx_description
1 polymer ?
#
loop_
_entity_poly.entity_id
_entity_poly.type
_entity_poly.pdbx_seq_one_letter_code
_entity_poly.pdbx_strand_id
1 'polypeptide(L)'
;MTNQTPSHFTIDDLYELGWLEDPRLSPDSQTVAVVWVTVDRVNNGYRRQIVLVPTDGKPLRRFTRGKHDRQPRWSPDGKWLAFVSHRDDEHGQIYLIPVD
;
A
#
# COMPACT_ATOMS: atom_id res chain seq x y z
N MET A 1 -4.60 6.35 -33.54
CA MET A 1 -4.37 6.85 -32.17
C MET A 1 -4.99 8.24 -32.10
N THR A 2 -6.17 8.36 -31.51
CA THR A 2 -6.83 9.67 -31.31
C THR A 2 -6.15 10.36 -30.14
N ASN A 3 -5.39 11.42 -30.42
CA ASN A 3 -4.91 12.36 -29.41
C ASN A 3 -6.15 13.02 -28.79
N GLN A 4 -6.55 12.57 -27.60
CA GLN A 4 -7.49 13.34 -26.80
C GLN A 4 -6.75 14.53 -26.22
N THR A 5 -7.33 15.72 -26.35
CA THR A 5 -6.89 16.91 -25.62
C THR A 5 -6.95 16.57 -24.12
N PRO A 6 -5.87 16.80 -23.33
CA PRO A 6 -5.92 16.55 -21.90
C PRO A 6 -7.09 17.32 -21.28
N SER A 7 -7.95 16.64 -20.52
CA SER A 7 -9.02 17.29 -19.78
C SER A 7 -8.43 18.18 -18.67
N HIS A 8 -9.13 19.26 -18.33
CA HIS A 8 -8.77 20.07 -17.16
C HIS A 8 -8.89 19.24 -15.90
N PHE A 9 -7.99 19.50 -14.94
CA PHE A 9 -8.08 18.95 -13.59
C PHE A 9 -9.36 19.45 -12.89
N THR A 10 -10.04 18.55 -12.20
CA THR A 10 -11.31 18.76 -11.52
C THR A 10 -11.23 18.23 -10.08
N ILE A 11 -12.29 18.44 -9.29
CA ILE A 11 -12.39 17.83 -7.96
C ILE A 11 -12.42 16.29 -8.05
N ASP A 12 -12.94 15.72 -9.14
CA ASP A 12 -13.05 14.28 -9.30
C ASP A 12 -11.66 13.63 -9.43
N ASP A 13 -10.72 14.33 -10.07
CA ASP A 13 -9.33 13.87 -10.18
C ASP A 13 -8.62 13.74 -8.83
N LEU A 14 -9.06 14.48 -7.79
CA LEU A 14 -8.52 14.30 -6.44
C LEU A 14 -8.82 12.91 -5.88
N TYR A 15 -9.95 12.30 -6.25
CA TYR A 15 -10.32 10.97 -5.77
C TYR A 15 -9.58 9.84 -6.50
N GLU A 16 -9.02 10.13 -7.67
CA GLU A 16 -8.15 9.23 -8.45
C GLU A 16 -6.70 9.24 -7.92
N LEU A 17 -6.34 10.19 -7.05
CA LEU A 17 -4.99 10.29 -6.50
C LEU A 17 -4.67 9.13 -5.56
N GLY A 18 -3.46 8.62 -5.74
CA GLY A 18 -2.80 7.74 -4.79
C GLY A 18 -1.34 8.11 -4.64
N TRP A 19 -0.79 7.82 -3.47
CA TRP A 19 0.63 8.03 -3.19
C TRP A 19 1.18 6.90 -2.34
N LEU A 20 2.50 6.87 -2.23
CA LEU A 20 3.24 5.83 -1.54
C LEU A 20 3.84 6.39 -0.24
N GLU A 21 3.75 5.63 0.85
CA GLU A 21 4.31 5.96 2.16
C GLU A 21 5.18 4.80 2.69
N ASP A 22 6.14 5.12 3.57
CA ASP A 22 6.96 4.17 4.36
C ASP A 22 7.53 2.97 3.55
N PRO A 23 8.37 3.21 2.52
CA PRO A 23 8.98 2.13 1.75
C PRO A 23 10.00 1.34 2.60
N ARG A 24 9.97 0.01 2.49
CA ARG A 24 10.85 -0.91 3.23
C ARG A 24 11.36 -2.02 2.32
N LEU A 25 12.65 -1.96 2.00
CA LEU A 25 13.34 -3.01 1.25
C LEU A 25 13.43 -4.29 2.09
N SER A 26 13.18 -5.43 1.46
CA SER A 26 13.34 -6.76 2.04
C SER A 26 14.83 -7.07 2.29
N PRO A 27 15.18 -7.97 3.23
CA PRO A 27 16.57 -8.31 3.53
C PRO A 27 17.37 -8.83 2.32
N ASP A 28 16.70 -9.56 1.41
CA ASP A 28 17.29 -10.07 0.16
C ASP A 28 17.32 -9.04 -0.98
N SER A 29 16.83 -7.83 -0.75
CA SER A 29 16.74 -6.73 -1.72
C SER A 29 15.88 -7.01 -2.96
N GLN A 30 15.02 -8.04 -2.94
CA GLN A 30 14.18 -8.40 -4.08
C GLN A 30 12.81 -7.72 -4.09
N THR A 31 12.36 -7.22 -2.93
CA THR A 31 11.01 -6.69 -2.77
C THR A 31 11.01 -5.43 -1.89
N VAL A 32 10.22 -4.43 -2.24
CA VAL A 32 9.92 -3.29 -1.38
C VAL A 32 8.48 -3.42 -0.88
N ALA A 33 8.29 -3.49 0.45
CA ALA A 33 6.99 -3.29 1.05
C ALA A 33 6.70 -1.79 1.14
N VAL A 34 5.53 -1.37 0.64
CA VAL A 34 5.15 0.04 0.56
C VAL A 34 3.71 0.20 1.01
N VAL A 35 3.40 1.27 1.72
CA VAL A 35 2.02 1.64 2.01
C VAL A 35 1.46 2.40 0.81
N TRP A 36 0.51 1.81 0.10
CA TRP A 36 -0.31 2.47 -0.91
C TRP A 36 -1.47 3.19 -0.22
N VAL A 37 -1.51 4.52 -0.37
CA VAL A 37 -2.62 5.37 0.09
C VAL A 37 -3.53 5.74 -1.07
N THR A 38 -4.85 5.55 -0.90
CA THR A 38 -5.88 6.02 -1.84
C THR A 38 -6.94 6.83 -1.11
N VAL A 39 -7.59 7.74 -1.84
CA VAL A 39 -8.73 8.48 -1.32
C VAL A 39 -9.96 7.57 -1.20
N ASP A 40 -10.59 7.54 -0.03
CA ASP A 40 -11.87 6.86 0.21
C ASP A 40 -13.01 7.87 0.10
N ARG A 41 -13.57 8.00 -1.10
CA ARG A 41 -14.70 8.91 -1.36
C ARG A 41 -15.92 8.61 -0.49
N VAL A 42 -16.20 7.34 -0.24
CA VAL A 42 -17.43 6.92 0.46
C VAL A 42 -17.33 7.24 1.95
N ASN A 43 -16.15 7.05 2.55
CA ASN A 43 -15.94 7.26 3.99
C ASN A 43 -15.26 8.59 4.32
N ASN A 44 -15.09 9.49 3.34
CA ASN A 44 -14.42 10.79 3.48
C ASN A 44 -13.06 10.69 4.21
N GLY A 45 -12.19 9.81 3.71
CA GLY A 45 -10.90 9.55 4.35
C GLY A 45 -9.89 8.93 3.39
N TYR A 46 -8.94 8.17 3.94
CA TYR A 46 -7.92 7.48 3.17
C TYR A 46 -7.88 5.99 3.50
N ARG A 47 -7.70 5.17 2.47
CA ARG A 47 -7.36 3.76 2.65
C ARG A 47 -5.84 3.63 2.61
N ARG A 48 -5.29 2.86 3.54
CA ARG A 48 -3.89 2.46 3.57
C ARG A 48 -3.80 0.95 3.45
N GLN A 49 -3.08 0.49 2.44
CA GLN A 49 -2.86 -0.91 2.14
C GLN A 49 -1.38 -1.15 1.92
N ILE A 50 -0.87 -2.30 2.32
CA ILE A 50 0.50 -2.67 2.01
C ILE A 50 0.51 -3.42 0.68
N VAL A 51 1.39 -2.99 -0.21
CA VAL A 51 1.71 -3.65 -1.46
C VAL A 51 3.18 -4.06 -1.47
N LEU A 52 3.50 -5.11 -2.21
CA LEU A 52 4.86 -5.58 -2.41
C LEU A 52 5.26 -5.28 -3.85
N VAL A 53 6.33 -4.50 -4.00
CA VAL A 53 6.87 -4.03 -5.28
C VAL A 53 8.18 -4.78 -5.56
N PRO A 54 8.23 -5.67 -6.57
CA PRO A 54 9.47 -6.31 -6.98
C PRO A 54 10.52 -5.28 -7.44
N THR A 55 11.79 -5.47 -7.07
CA THR A 55 12.87 -4.57 -7.47
C THR A 55 13.36 -4.79 -8.90
N ASP A 56 12.97 -5.90 -9.52
CA ASP A 56 13.26 -6.26 -10.92
C ASP A 56 12.29 -5.66 -11.94
N GLY A 57 11.35 -4.82 -11.49
CA GLY A 57 10.36 -4.16 -12.34
C GLY A 57 9.15 -5.02 -12.71
N LYS A 58 9.02 -6.24 -12.15
CA LYS A 58 7.76 -7.00 -12.26
C LYS A 58 6.60 -6.24 -11.63
N PRO A 59 5.34 -6.53 -12.03
CA PRO A 59 4.17 -5.89 -11.44
C PRO A 59 4.14 -6.03 -9.93
N LEU A 60 3.75 -4.95 -9.24
CA LEU A 60 3.46 -4.99 -7.82
C LEU A 60 2.33 -5.98 -7.53
N ARG A 61 2.36 -6.61 -6.36
CA ARG A 61 1.25 -7.42 -5.85
C ARG A 61 0.61 -6.75 -4.64
N ARG A 62 -0.71 -6.80 -4.60
CA ARG A 62 -1.46 -6.45 -3.38
C ARG A 62 -1.17 -7.48 -2.29
N PHE A 63 -0.76 -7.02 -1.12
CA PHE A 63 -0.36 -7.90 -0.02
C PHE A 63 -1.39 -7.91 1.10
N THR A 64 -1.92 -6.75 1.48
CA THR A 64 -3.00 -6.66 2.47
C THR A 64 -4.33 -6.20 1.88
N ARG A 65 -5.41 -6.44 2.62
CA ARG A 65 -6.77 -6.05 2.25
C ARG A 65 -7.49 -5.16 3.27
N GLY A 66 -6.83 -4.81 4.38
CA GLY A 66 -7.38 -3.89 5.37
C GLY A 66 -7.50 -2.46 4.82
N LYS A 67 -8.11 -1.58 5.62
CA LYS A 67 -8.31 -0.16 5.26
C LYS A 67 -7.29 0.78 5.94
N HIS A 68 -6.64 0.32 7.00
CA HIS A 68 -5.69 1.10 7.82
C HIS A 68 -4.41 0.31 8.10
N ASP A 69 -3.88 -0.36 7.07
CA ASP A 69 -2.65 -1.15 7.18
C ASP A 69 -1.43 -0.24 6.97
N ARG A 70 -0.55 -0.14 7.97
CA ARG A 70 0.58 0.81 7.98
C ARG A 70 1.80 0.28 8.73
N GLN A 71 2.92 0.98 8.58
CA GLN A 71 4.18 0.69 9.28
C GLN A 71 4.72 -0.74 9.04
N PRO A 72 4.87 -1.19 7.77
CA PRO A 72 5.38 -2.53 7.47
C PRO A 72 6.81 -2.71 7.97
N ARG A 73 7.17 -3.86 8.54
CA ARG A 73 8.53 -4.22 8.94
C ARG A 73 8.80 -5.68 8.59
N TRP A 74 9.87 -5.91 7.82
CA TRP A 74 10.32 -7.25 7.48
C TRP A 74 10.93 -7.94 8.70
N SER A 75 10.69 -9.24 8.84
CA SER A 75 11.53 -10.08 9.69
C SER A 75 12.96 -10.14 9.13
N PRO A 76 13.99 -10.37 9.97
CA PRO A 76 15.37 -10.46 9.50
C PRO A 76 15.61 -11.55 8.44
N ASP A 77 14.82 -12.62 8.48
CA ASP A 77 14.87 -13.73 7.52
C ASP A 77 14.00 -13.49 6.27
N GLY A 78 13.30 -12.36 6.19
CA GLY A 78 12.44 -11.98 5.06
C GLY A 78 11.12 -12.75 4.94
N LYS A 79 10.87 -13.75 5.80
CA LYS A 79 9.71 -14.65 5.69
C LYS A 79 8.41 -14.06 6.21
N TRP A 80 8.47 -12.95 6.93
CA TRP A 80 7.31 -12.34 7.56
C TRP A 80 7.31 -10.82 7.40
N LEU A 81 6.11 -10.26 7.39
CA LEU A 81 5.90 -8.82 7.49
C LEU A 81 5.02 -8.50 8.70
N ALA A 82 5.57 -7.75 9.64
CA ALA A 82 4.84 -7.16 10.75
C ALA A 82 4.27 -5.79 10.34
N PHE A 83 3.08 -5.43 10.81
CA PHE A 83 2.47 -4.13 10.51
C PHE A 83 1.31 -3.80 11.47
N VAL A 84 0.88 -2.54 11.50
CA VAL A 84 -0.26 -2.09 12.30
C VAL A 84 -1.53 -2.09 11.46
N SER A 85 -2.64 -2.61 12.01
CA SER A 85 -3.96 -2.59 11.36
C SER A 85 -5.10 -2.36 12.37
N HIS A 86 -6.20 -1.77 11.89
CA HIS A 86 -7.45 -1.53 12.63
C HIS A 86 -8.56 -2.50 12.18
N ARG A 87 -8.20 -3.69 11.69
CA ARG A 87 -9.16 -4.60 11.04
C ARG A 87 -10.15 -5.25 12.02
N ASP A 88 -9.68 -5.62 13.20
CA ASP A 88 -10.45 -6.38 14.19
C ASP A 88 -10.74 -5.56 15.46
N ASP A 89 -10.11 -4.38 15.58
CA ASP A 89 -10.22 -3.48 16.72
C ASP A 89 -10.05 -2.02 16.25
N GLU A 90 -10.74 -1.08 16.90
CA GLU A 90 -10.66 0.36 16.58
C GLU A 90 -9.29 0.96 16.95
N HIS A 91 -8.59 0.34 17.90
CA HIS A 91 -7.21 0.59 18.19
C HIS A 91 -6.31 -0.23 17.28
N GLY A 92 -5.15 0.36 16.92
CA GLY A 92 -4.20 -0.33 16.08
C GLY A 92 -3.53 -1.49 16.80
N GLN A 93 -3.67 -2.69 16.24
CA GLN A 93 -3.00 -3.90 16.69
C GLN A 93 -1.86 -4.27 15.75
N ILE A 94 -0.88 -4.99 16.26
CA ILE A 94 0.23 -5.55 15.48
C ILE A 94 -0.23 -6.87 14.86
N TYR A 95 -0.04 -7.00 13.56
CA TYR A 95 -0.27 -8.23 12.81
C TYR A 95 1.02 -8.70 12.19
N LEU A 96 1.15 -10.03 12.08
CA LEU A 96 2.26 -10.70 11.43
C LEU A 96 1.68 -11.62 10.36
N ILE A 97 2.12 -11.46 9.12
CA ILE A 97 1.70 -12.32 8.00
C ILE A 97 2.91 -12.87 7.27
N PRO A 98 2.86 -14.13 6.81
CA PRO A 98 3.97 -14.72 6.07
C PRO A 98 4.06 -14.09 4.68
N VAL A 99 5.29 -14.00 4.18
CA VAL A 99 5.62 -13.51 2.85
C VAL A 99 6.03 -14.73 2.03
N ASP A 100 5.02 -15.37 1.45
CA ASP A 100 5.17 -16.46 0.50
C ASP A 100 5.39 -15.92 -0.92
#